data_AF-A0A933PIQ0-F1
#
_entry.id   AF-A0A933PIQ0-F1
#
_cell.length_a   1.000
_cell.length_b   1.000
_cell.length_c   1.000
_cell.angle_alpha   90.00
_cell.angle_beta   90.00
_cell.angle_gamma   90.00
#
_symmetry.space_group_name_H-M   'P 1'
#
loop_
_entity.id
_entity.type
_entity.pdbx_description
1 polymer ?
#
loop_
_entity_poly.entity_id
_entity_poly.type
_entity_poly.pdbx_seq_one_letter_code
_entity_poly.pdbx_strand_id
1 'polypeptide(L)'
;MFSNGDEVLKFIKDEDVKFVDVRFCDLPGVMQHFNVPAASVDATFFAEGQMFDGSSIRGFQAINESDMKLIPDVGTAYIDPFRAEKTLNINMSIVDPYTDEAYSRDPRQVARKAEAYLKSTGI
;
A
#
# COMPACT_ATOMS: atom_id res chain seq x y z
N MET A 1 2.99 12.83 10.77
CA MET A 1 2.44 11.73 9.97
C MET A 1 1.49 12.36 8.97
N PHE A 2 1.55 12.01 7.69
CA PHE A 2 0.78 12.69 6.65
C PHE A 2 -0.71 12.36 6.77
N SER A 3 -1.56 13.33 6.44
CA SER A 3 -3.02 13.21 6.55
C SER A 3 -3.70 12.98 5.20
N ASN A 4 -3.03 13.30 4.09
CA ASN A 4 -3.55 13.18 2.73
C ASN A 4 -2.41 13.04 1.70
N GLY A 5 -2.75 12.76 0.44
CA GLY A 5 -1.80 12.60 -0.66
C GLY A 5 -1.05 13.89 -1.03
N ASP A 6 -1.68 15.06 -0.92
CA ASP A 6 -1.06 16.34 -1.26
C ASP A 6 0.13 16.66 -0.34
N GLU A 7 0.00 16.35 0.95
CA GLU A 7 1.10 16.47 1.91
C GLU A 7 2.27 15.54 1.56
N VAL A 8 1.98 14.33 1.09
CA VAL A 8 3.01 13.36 0.65
C VAL A 8 3.70 13.85 -0.63
N LEU A 9 2.94 14.33 -1.62
CA LEU A 9 3.49 14.88 -2.87
C LEU A 9 4.40 16.08 -2.61
N LYS A 10 3.97 16.99 -1.74
CA LYS A 10 4.79 18.11 -1.30
C LYS A 10 6.07 17.62 -0.64
N PHE A 11 5.98 16.66 0.28
CA PHE A 11 7.14 16.10 0.95
C PHE A 11 8.12 15.43 -0.03
N ILE A 12 7.62 14.64 -0.99
CA ILE A 12 8.43 14.02 -2.05
C ILE A 12 9.27 15.07 -2.78
N LYS A 13 8.65 16.21 -3.13
CA LYS A 13 9.31 17.32 -3.82
C LYS A 13 10.31 18.05 -2.92
N ASP A 14 9.88 18.46 -1.73
CA ASP A 14 10.68 19.26 -0.80
C ASP A 14 11.94 18.50 -0.33
N GLU A 15 11.82 17.19 -0.16
CA GLU A 15 12.93 16.33 0.25
C GLU A 15 13.71 15.73 -0.91
N ASP A 16 13.37 15.99 -2.16
CA ASP A 16 14.02 15.39 -3.34
C ASP A 16 14.06 13.84 -3.27
N VAL A 17 12.92 13.24 -2.86
CA VAL A 17 12.74 11.78 -2.85
C VAL A 17 12.82 11.26 -4.28
N LYS A 18 13.58 10.18 -4.48
CA LYS A 18 13.83 9.57 -5.81
C LYS A 18 12.88 8.41 -6.10
N PHE A 19 12.50 7.66 -5.07
CA PHE A 19 11.62 6.49 -5.20
C PHE A 19 10.54 6.47 -4.12
N VAL A 20 9.38 5.94 -4.48
CA VAL A 20 8.40 5.47 -3.50
C VAL A 20 8.44 3.95 -3.49
N ASP A 21 8.67 3.38 -2.32
CA ASP A 21 8.68 1.92 -2.10
C ASP A 21 7.29 1.50 -1.61
N VAL A 22 6.57 0.83 -2.51
CA VAL A 22 5.23 0.31 -2.28
C VAL A 22 5.35 -0.98 -1.48
N ARG A 23 4.79 -1.04 -0.26
CA ARG A 23 4.93 -2.18 0.65
C ARG A 23 3.60 -2.80 1.02
N PHE A 24 3.52 -4.13 1.03
CA PHE A 24 2.34 -4.88 1.47
C PHE A 24 2.74 -6.25 2.03
N CYS A 25 1.88 -6.86 2.84
CA CYS A 25 2.19 -8.13 3.50
C CYS A 25 1.50 -9.29 2.78
N ASP A 26 2.24 -10.36 2.46
CA ASP A 26 1.63 -11.60 1.97
C ASP A 26 0.97 -12.40 3.10
N LEU A 27 0.16 -13.40 2.75
CA LEU A 27 -0.60 -14.18 3.73
C LEU A 27 0.30 -14.87 4.78
N PRO A 28 1.46 -15.47 4.43
CA PRO A 28 2.43 -15.97 5.40
C PRO A 28 3.07 -14.93 6.34
N GLY A 29 3.04 -13.63 6.00
CA GLY A 29 3.59 -12.55 6.82
C GLY A 29 4.88 -11.92 6.28
N VAL A 30 5.27 -12.21 5.04
CA VAL A 30 6.44 -11.59 4.39
C VAL A 30 6.04 -10.24 3.82
N MET A 31 6.83 -9.21 4.13
CA MET A 31 6.70 -7.90 3.51
C MET A 31 7.19 -7.96 2.07
N GLN A 32 6.25 -7.89 1.14
CA GLN A 32 6.48 -7.74 -0.29
C GLN A 32 6.60 -6.26 -0.62
N HIS A 33 7.40 -5.94 -1.64
CA HIS A 33 7.55 -4.56 -2.06
C HIS A 33 8.05 -4.40 -3.49
N PHE A 34 7.80 -3.23 -4.07
CA PHE A 34 8.40 -2.77 -5.32
C PHE A 34 8.56 -1.25 -5.33
N ASN A 35 9.52 -0.76 -6.09
CA ASN A 35 9.78 0.67 -6.22
C ASN A 35 9.07 1.25 -7.45
N VAL A 36 8.53 2.45 -7.29
CA VAL A 36 8.16 3.34 -8.39
C VAL A 36 9.02 4.61 -8.37
N PRO A 37 9.39 5.19 -9.53
CA PRO A 37 10.04 6.49 -9.56
C PRO A 37 9.16 7.54 -8.88
N ALA A 38 9.72 8.35 -7.99
CA ALA A 38 8.93 9.40 -7.33
C ALA A 38 8.33 10.41 -8.32
N ALA A 39 8.97 10.58 -9.49
CA ALA A 39 8.46 11.42 -10.57
C ALA A 39 7.16 10.90 -11.23
N SER A 40 6.82 9.61 -11.07
CA SER A 40 5.55 9.05 -11.56
C SER A 40 4.45 9.04 -10.50
N VAL A 41 4.70 9.57 -9.31
CA VAL A 41 3.73 9.63 -8.21
C VAL A 41 2.98 10.96 -8.30
N ASP A 42 1.68 10.88 -8.53
CA ASP A 42 0.77 12.01 -8.67
C ASP A 42 -0.48 11.82 -7.79
N ALA A 43 -1.51 12.65 -7.97
CA ALA A 43 -2.77 12.51 -7.24
C ALA A 43 -3.48 11.17 -7.55
N THR A 44 -3.34 10.67 -8.78
CA THR A 44 -3.92 9.40 -9.26
C THR A 44 -3.36 8.21 -8.49
N PHE A 45 -2.06 8.22 -8.16
CA PHE A 45 -1.42 7.21 -7.31
C PHE A 45 -2.15 7.01 -5.97
N PHE A 46 -2.68 8.09 -5.38
CA PHE A 46 -3.41 8.04 -4.11
C PHE A 46 -4.91 7.79 -4.29
N ALA A 47 -5.50 8.27 -5.38
CA ALA A 47 -6.93 8.13 -5.63
C ALA A 47 -7.31 6.75 -6.21
N GLU A 48 -6.53 6.26 -7.16
CA GLU A 48 -6.81 5.01 -7.89
C GLU A 48 -5.96 3.83 -7.40
N GLY A 49 -4.84 4.10 -6.72
CA GLY A 49 -3.94 3.05 -6.23
C GLY A 49 -3.02 2.48 -7.32
N GLN A 50 -2.45 1.31 -7.07
CA GLN A 50 -1.46 0.67 -7.94
C GLN A 50 -1.85 -0.78 -8.26
N MET A 51 -1.85 -1.13 -9.54
CA MET A 51 -2.12 -2.49 -10.00
C MET A 51 -0.90 -3.40 -9.81
N PHE A 52 -1.13 -4.66 -9.46
CA PHE A 52 -0.08 -5.68 -9.38
C PHE A 52 -0.61 -7.09 -9.68
N ASP A 53 0.30 -7.99 -10.02
CA ASP A 53 -0.01 -9.41 -10.22
C ASP A 53 -0.06 -10.15 -8.86
N GLY A 54 -1.27 -10.42 -8.40
CA GLY A 54 -1.58 -11.19 -7.20
C GLY A 54 -1.30 -12.69 -7.34
N SER A 55 -1.17 -13.24 -8.55
CA SER A 55 -0.87 -14.68 -8.74
C SER A 55 0.57 -15.05 -8.40
N SER A 56 1.46 -14.06 -8.45
CA SER A 56 2.84 -14.17 -8.00
C SER A 56 2.98 -14.11 -6.46
N ILE A 57 1.90 -13.86 -5.71
CA ILE A 57 1.91 -13.73 -4.26
C ILE A 57 1.29 -14.97 -3.59
N ARG A 58 2.04 -15.57 -2.67
CA ARG A 58 1.62 -16.79 -1.98
C ARG A 58 0.34 -16.58 -1.18
N GLY A 59 -0.65 -17.42 -1.44
CA GLY A 59 -1.95 -17.40 -0.75
C GLY A 59 -2.96 -16.40 -1.32
N PHE A 60 -2.61 -15.66 -2.37
CA PHE A 60 -3.52 -14.70 -3.00
C PHE A 60 -4.30 -15.35 -4.16
N GLN A 61 -4.25 -14.78 -5.36
CA GLN A 61 -5.11 -15.17 -6.47
C GLN A 61 -4.52 -16.28 -7.35
N ALA A 62 -5.40 -16.98 -8.06
CA ALA A 62 -4.97 -17.86 -9.13
C ALA A 62 -4.62 -17.04 -10.38
N ILE A 63 -3.91 -17.66 -11.35
CA ILE A 63 -3.42 -16.96 -12.54
C ILE A 63 -4.54 -16.35 -13.40
N ASN A 64 -5.74 -16.95 -13.39
CA ASN A 64 -6.91 -16.49 -14.14
C ASN A 64 -7.64 -15.29 -13.49
N GLU A 65 -7.27 -14.92 -12.26
CA GLU A 65 -7.82 -13.80 -11.49
C GLU A 65 -6.67 -12.96 -10.89
N SER A 66 -5.57 -12.84 -11.64
CA SER A 66 -4.27 -12.35 -11.15
C SER A 66 -4.28 -10.87 -10.78
N ASP A 67 -5.00 -10.02 -11.51
CA ASP A 67 -4.97 -8.58 -11.28
C ASP A 67 -5.53 -8.22 -9.89
N MET A 68 -4.74 -7.48 -9.12
CA MET A 68 -5.15 -6.91 -7.83
C MET A 68 -4.68 -5.46 -7.70
N LYS A 69 -5.26 -4.72 -6.75
CA LYS A 69 -5.02 -3.28 -6.59
C LYS A 69 -4.56 -2.95 -5.18
N LEU A 70 -3.55 -2.09 -5.08
CA LEU A 70 -2.96 -1.61 -3.83
C LEU A 70 -3.38 -0.17 -3.56
N ILE A 71 -3.95 0.09 -2.39
CA ILE A 71 -4.36 1.42 -1.95
C ILE A 71 -3.38 1.93 -0.89
N PRO A 72 -2.78 3.13 -1.06
CA PRO A 72 -1.81 3.67 -0.13
C PRO A 72 -2.44 4.08 1.21
N ASP A 73 -1.72 3.82 2.31
CA ASP A 73 -1.98 4.42 3.62
C ASP A 73 -0.92 5.49 3.89
N VAL A 74 -1.24 6.75 3.60
CA VAL A 74 -0.32 7.89 3.73
C VAL A 74 0.17 8.11 5.16
N GLY A 75 -0.61 7.68 6.16
CA GLY A 75 -0.21 7.71 7.55
C GLY A 75 0.98 6.78 7.84
N THR A 76 1.27 5.82 6.98
CA THR A 76 2.41 4.92 7.19
C THR A 76 3.71 5.41 6.57
N ALA A 77 3.71 6.56 5.90
CA ALA A 77 4.87 6.94 5.10
C ALA A 77 6.08 7.38 5.94
N TYR A 78 7.27 6.87 5.61
CA TYR A 78 8.55 7.23 6.25
C TYR A 78 9.73 7.05 5.29
N ILE A 79 10.82 7.81 5.49
CA ILE A 79 12.05 7.67 4.70
C ILE A 79 12.78 6.39 5.10
N ASP A 80 13.18 5.60 4.10
CA ASP A 80 14.02 4.43 4.31
C ASP A 80 15.46 4.86 4.69
N PRO A 81 15.98 4.48 5.87
CA PRO A 81 17.29 4.90 6.31
C PRO A 81 18.45 4.08 5.69
N PHE A 82 18.13 3.03 4.93
CA PHE A 82 19.12 2.08 4.42
C PHE A 82 19.37 2.19 2.91
N ARG A 83 18.58 2.99 2.20
CA ARG A 83 18.71 3.20 0.75
C ARG A 83 19.71 4.30 0.45
N ALA A 84 20.56 4.07 -0.56
CA ALA A 84 21.48 5.10 -1.05
C ALA A 84 20.73 6.29 -1.68
N GLU A 85 19.73 5.98 -2.51
CA GLU A 85 18.81 6.98 -3.06
C GLU A 85 17.63 7.20 -2.11
N LYS A 86 17.31 8.47 -1.82
CA LYS A 86 16.24 8.82 -0.87
C LYS A 86 14.92 8.19 -1.33
N THR A 87 14.38 7.30 -0.49
CA THR A 87 13.21 6.48 -0.83
C THR A 87 12.17 6.62 0.28
N LEU A 88 10.92 6.88 -0.12
CA LEU A 88 9.78 6.97 0.80
C LEU A 88 9.03 5.64 0.81
N ASN A 89 9.02 4.96 1.96
CA ASN A 89 8.26 3.73 2.15
C ASN A 89 6.81 4.06 2.46
N ILE A 90 5.86 3.39 1.81
CA ILE A 90 4.42 3.52 2.10
C ILE A 90 3.81 2.11 2.16
N ASN A 91 3.15 1.79 3.28
CA ASN A 91 2.37 0.56 3.37
C ASN A 91 1.03 0.73 2.65
N MET A 92 0.62 -0.32 1.96
CA MET A 92 -0.61 -0.37 1.18
C MET A 92 -1.52 -1.50 1.65
N SER A 93 -2.80 -1.37 1.35
CA SER A 93 -3.82 -2.43 1.56
C SER A 93 -4.30 -2.93 0.21
N ILE A 94 -4.73 -4.18 0.12
CA ILE A 94 -5.10 -4.82 -1.15
C ILE A 94 -6.61 -4.82 -1.34
N VAL A 95 -7.11 -4.31 -2.45
CA VAL A 95 -8.54 -4.34 -2.78
C VAL A 95 -8.77 -5.10 -4.08
N ASP A 96 -10.01 -5.53 -4.27
CA ASP A 96 -10.47 -5.96 -5.58
C ASP A 96 -10.31 -4.82 -6.58
N PRO A 97 -9.69 -5.04 -7.75
CA PRO A 97 -9.39 -3.96 -8.68
C PRO A 97 -10.64 -3.34 -9.30
N TYR A 98 -11.76 -4.07 -9.36
CA TYR A 98 -12.99 -3.64 -10.02
C TYR A 98 -14.03 -3.10 -9.04
N THR A 99 -14.13 -3.69 -7.84
CA THR A 99 -15.17 -3.31 -6.85
C THR A 99 -14.64 -2.45 -5.71
N ASP A 100 -13.32 -2.28 -5.58
CA ASP A 100 -12.66 -1.64 -4.44
C ASP A 100 -12.97 -2.31 -3.09
N GLU A 101 -13.53 -3.53 -3.12
CA GLU A 101 -13.81 -4.27 -1.91
C GLU A 101 -12.53 -4.78 -1.25
N ALA A 102 -12.56 -4.75 0.08
CA ALA A 102 -11.52 -5.23 0.96
C ALA A 102 -11.12 -6.69 0.67
N TYR A 103 -9.89 -6.93 0.20
CA TYR A 103 -9.43 -8.29 -0.09
C TYR A 103 -9.37 -9.13 1.19
N SER A 104 -10.11 -10.25 1.19
CA SER A 104 -10.31 -11.07 2.39
C SER A 104 -9.04 -11.75 2.91
N ARG A 105 -8.02 -11.92 2.06
CA ARG A 105 -6.74 -12.54 2.42
C ARG A 105 -5.59 -11.55 2.62
N ASP A 106 -5.87 -10.24 2.58
CA ASP A 106 -4.90 -9.22 3.02
C ASP A 106 -4.81 -9.22 4.56
N PRO A 107 -3.65 -9.59 5.15
CA PRO A 107 -3.50 -9.63 6.60
C PRO A 107 -3.75 -8.27 7.27
N ARG A 108 -3.40 -7.16 6.61
CA ARG A 108 -3.60 -5.80 7.14
C ARG A 108 -5.09 -5.49 7.30
N GLN A 109 -5.92 -5.98 6.38
CA GLN A 109 -7.36 -5.78 6.45
C GLN A 109 -8.06 -6.72 7.41
N VAL A 110 -7.57 -7.94 7.57
CA VAL A 110 -8.02 -8.81 8.66
C VAL A 110 -7.79 -8.12 10.02
N ALA A 111 -6.61 -7.51 10.22
CA ALA A 111 -6.32 -6.76 11.44
C ALA A 111 -7.25 -5.56 11.64
N ARG A 112 -7.49 -4.75 10.59
CA ARG A 112 -8.43 -3.62 10.66
C ARG A 112 -9.87 -4.07 10.94
N LYS A 113 -10.32 -5.18 10.34
CA LYS A 113 -11.65 -5.77 10.61
C LYS A 113 -11.76 -6.22 12.06
N ALA A 114 -10.72 -6.82 12.62
CA ALA A 114 -10.69 -7.22 14.03
C ALA A 114 -10.76 -6.01 14.98
N GLU A 115 -10.02 -4.93 14.68
CA GLU A 115 -10.07 -3.69 15.46
C GLU A 115 -11.47 -3.03 15.39
N ALA A 116 -12.05 -2.96 14.19
CA ALA A 116 -13.40 -2.42 13.98
C ALA A 116 -14.46 -3.27 14.69
N TYR A 117 -14.31 -4.60 14.67
CA TYR A 117 -15.18 -5.52 15.39
C TYR A 117 -15.13 -5.27 16.91
N LEU A 118 -13.94 -5.15 17.50
CA LEU A 118 -13.81 -4.82 18.92
C LEU A 118 -14.56 -3.53 19.27
N LYS A 119 -14.35 -2.46 18.49
CA LYS A 119 -15.06 -1.18 18.67
C LYS A 119 -16.57 -1.33 18.57
N SER A 120 -17.08 -2.17 17.65
CA SER A 120 -18.52 -2.37 17.48
C SER A 120 -19.16 -3.16 18.62
N THR A 121 -18.37 -3.93 19.39
CA THR A 121 -18.88 -4.62 20.59
C THR A 121 -19.16 -3.69 21.77
N GLY A 122 -18.59 -2.48 21.78
CA GLY A 122 -18.71 -1.52 22.89
C GLY A 122 -17.87 -1.88 24.13
N ILE A 123 -16.95 -2.85 24.02
CA ILE A 123 -15.94 -3.20 25.04
C ILE A 123 -14.79 -2.19 25.00
#